data_AF-M6WF04-F1
#
_entry.id   AF-M6WF04-F1
#
_cell.length_a   1.000
_cell.length_b   1.000
_cell.length_c   1.000
_cell.angle_alpha   90.00
_cell.angle_beta   90.00
_cell.angle_gamma   90.00
#
_symmetry.space_group_name_H-M   'P 1'
#
loop_
_entity.id
_entity.type
_entity.pdbx_description
1 polymer ?
#
loop_
_entity_poly.entity_id
_entity_poly.type
_entity_poly.pdbx_seq_one_letter_code
_entity_poly.pdbx_strand_id
1 'polypeptide(L)'
;MTEIDDLLRKNPELQKEWKRTAWLSAISSGVIAYRPPLLERAFREFPMESAKSAPNLFVAAFKSKNRQSVDIIVKNLKDAKTFPLGQLEEEIVTDILKYPNLLEKLLQTGWNPNLILEWEKHKSLSQNSKRSHRSPEILIKSNGKEFIEKQETTLLILAMQNDFIPMETVQILLKYGTDPSLGVKRKSEGKEYLLYPLANINSNGNTILKELKQKTLIDWKK
;
A
#
# COMPACT_ATOMS: atom_id res chain seq x y z
N MET A 1 -29.78 -2.07 25.77
CA MET A 1 -29.44 -0.67 25.47
C MET A 1 -28.17 -0.35 26.23
N THR A 2 -27.20 0.27 25.57
CA THR A 2 -25.95 0.70 26.23
C THR A 2 -26.19 2.06 26.90
N GLU A 3 -25.42 2.40 27.94
CA GLU A 3 -25.55 3.68 28.67
C GLU A 3 -25.50 4.92 27.75
N ILE A 4 -24.78 4.82 26.63
CA ILE A 4 -24.71 5.85 25.59
C ILE A 4 -26.06 6.05 24.90
N ASP A 5 -26.79 4.97 24.59
CA ASP A 5 -28.09 5.06 23.90
C ASP A 5 -29.11 5.84 24.72
N ASP A 6 -29.13 5.60 26.04
CA ASP A 6 -30.03 6.27 26.98
C ASP A 6 -29.67 7.75 27.15
N LEU A 7 -28.38 8.09 27.12
CA LEU A 7 -27.90 9.48 27.22
C LEU A 7 -28.23 10.28 25.95
N LEU A 8 -28.04 9.69 24.77
CA LEU A 8 -28.36 10.33 23.49
C LEU A 8 -29.87 10.49 23.26
N ARG A 9 -30.70 9.57 23.75
CA ARG A 9 -32.16 9.67 23.66
C ARG A 9 -32.71 10.84 24.48
N LYS A 10 -32.05 11.17 25.60
CA LYS A 10 -32.47 12.25 26.51
C LYS A 10 -32.02 13.64 26.05
N ASN A 11 -31.07 13.74 25.11
CA ASN A 11 -30.53 15.02 24.66
C ASN A 11 -30.31 15.07 23.14
N PRO A 12 -31.24 15.68 22.37
CA PRO A 12 -31.16 15.76 20.90
C PRO A 12 -29.95 16.53 20.35
N GLU A 13 -29.43 17.52 21.08
CA GLU A 13 -28.24 18.27 20.63
C GLU A 13 -26.99 17.40 20.71
N LEU A 14 -26.82 16.65 21.80
CA LEU A 14 -25.76 15.64 21.91
C LEU A 14 -25.89 14.54 20.84
N GLN A 15 -27.11 14.22 20.41
CA GLN A 15 -27.32 13.25 19.34
C GLN A 15 -26.72 13.70 17.99
N LYS A 16 -26.82 14.99 17.65
CA LYS A 16 -26.25 15.53 16.40
C LYS A 16 -24.72 15.48 16.46
N GLU A 17 -24.14 15.94 17.56
CA GLU A 17 -22.70 15.95 17.76
C GLU A 17 -22.13 14.52 17.77
N TRP A 18 -22.79 13.61 18.48
CA TRP A 18 -22.40 12.20 18.52
C TRP A 18 -22.42 11.55 17.13
N LYS A 19 -23.46 11.79 16.32
CA LYS A 19 -23.52 11.26 14.95
C LYS A 19 -22.33 11.72 14.11
N ARG A 20 -21.93 12.99 14.24
CA ARG A 20 -20.75 13.51 13.56
C ARG A 20 -19.48 12.81 14.06
N THR A 21 -19.30 12.69 15.37
CA THR A 21 -18.15 12.02 15.98
C THR A 21 -18.04 10.55 15.59
N ALA A 22 -19.18 9.84 15.50
CA ALA A 22 -19.25 8.46 15.04
C ALA A 22 -18.80 8.34 13.59
N TRP A 23 -19.25 9.24 12.70
CA TRP A 23 -18.79 9.28 11.31
C TRP A 23 -17.28 9.56 11.21
N LEU A 24 -16.77 10.56 11.92
CA LEU A 24 -15.35 10.88 11.91
C LEU A 24 -14.48 9.72 12.42
N SER A 25 -14.92 9.04 13.48
CA SER A 25 -14.26 7.83 14.01
C SER A 25 -14.30 6.67 13.01
N ALA A 26 -15.43 6.48 12.32
CA ALA A 26 -15.59 5.42 11.33
C ALA A 26 -14.75 5.69 10.07
N ILE A 27 -14.61 6.96 9.67
CA ILE A 27 -13.71 7.40 8.59
C ILE A 27 -12.26 7.17 9.01
N SER A 28 -11.86 7.70 10.17
CA SER A 28 -10.49 7.63 10.66
C SER A 28 -10.00 6.21 10.89
N SER A 29 -10.87 5.29 11.30
CA SER A 29 -10.53 3.86 11.46
C SER A 29 -10.51 3.08 10.15
N GLY A 30 -11.04 3.65 9.06
CA GLY A 30 -11.15 2.98 7.76
C GLY A 30 -12.34 2.03 7.63
N VAL A 31 -13.09 1.75 8.72
CA VAL A 31 -14.14 0.70 8.73
C VAL A 31 -15.26 0.93 7.71
N ILE A 32 -15.50 2.17 7.33
CA ILE A 32 -16.50 2.49 6.28
C ILE A 32 -16.13 1.91 4.91
N ALA A 33 -14.85 1.63 4.64
CA ALA A 33 -14.40 1.07 3.37
C ALA A 33 -14.87 -0.37 3.14
N TYR A 34 -15.37 -1.06 4.17
CA TYR A 34 -16.04 -2.36 4.01
C TYR A 34 -17.39 -2.24 3.26
N ARG A 35 -17.96 -1.02 3.18
CA ARG A 35 -19.25 -0.75 2.54
C ARG A 35 -19.12 0.44 1.56
N PRO A 36 -18.95 0.19 0.24
CA PRO A 36 -18.70 1.23 -0.75
C PRO A 36 -19.70 2.41 -0.72
N PRO A 37 -21.02 2.21 -0.54
CA PRO A 37 -21.96 3.34 -0.47
C PRO A 37 -21.70 4.30 0.71
N LEU A 38 -21.22 3.78 1.85
CA LEU A 38 -20.84 4.62 2.99
C LEU A 38 -19.55 5.37 2.73
N LEU A 39 -18.62 4.73 2.02
CA LEU A 39 -17.36 5.36 1.61
C LEU A 39 -17.58 6.51 0.62
N GLU A 40 -18.42 6.32 -0.40
CA GLU A 40 -18.80 7.39 -1.34
C GLU A 40 -19.43 8.57 -0.60
N ARG A 41 -20.35 8.27 0.33
CA ARG A 41 -20.98 9.28 1.17
C ARG A 41 -19.95 10.05 2.01
N ALA A 42 -18.96 9.35 2.59
CA ALA A 42 -17.92 9.98 3.38
C ALA A 42 -17.07 10.95 2.56
N PHE A 43 -16.63 10.58 1.35
CA PHE A 43 -15.87 11.48 0.48
C PHE A 43 -16.69 12.72 0.04
N ARG A 44 -18.02 12.60 -0.06
CA ARG A 44 -18.90 13.72 -0.40
C ARG A 44 -19.15 14.65 0.79
N GLU A 45 -19.44 14.11 1.96
CA GLU A 45 -19.87 14.87 3.15
C GLU A 45 -18.70 15.29 4.07
N PHE A 46 -17.59 14.55 4.04
CA PHE A 46 -16.39 14.75 4.86
C PHE A 46 -15.11 14.66 4.00
N PRO A 47 -14.95 15.51 2.98
CA PRO A 47 -13.87 15.38 2.00
C PRO A 47 -12.48 15.53 2.62
N MET A 48 -12.31 16.40 3.63
CA MET A 48 -11.01 16.63 4.28
C MET A 48 -10.61 15.43 5.14
N GLU A 49 -11.54 14.92 5.96
CA GLU A 49 -11.29 13.83 6.89
C GLU A 49 -11.14 12.50 6.16
N SER A 50 -11.91 12.28 5.10
CA SER A 50 -11.79 11.11 4.23
C SER A 50 -10.46 11.11 3.48
N ALA A 51 -10.04 12.26 2.94
CA ALA A 51 -8.74 12.37 2.28
C ALA A 51 -7.59 12.10 3.27
N LYS A 52 -7.62 12.72 4.46
CA LYS A 52 -6.61 12.50 5.52
C LYS A 52 -6.52 11.02 5.94
N SER A 53 -7.63 10.31 5.92
CA SER A 53 -7.73 8.91 6.35
C SER A 53 -7.56 7.91 5.20
N ALA A 54 -7.19 8.36 4.00
CA ALA A 54 -7.07 7.51 2.82
C ALA A 54 -6.21 6.24 3.02
N PRO A 55 -5.08 6.26 3.76
CA PRO A 55 -4.33 5.05 4.05
C PRO A 55 -5.13 3.99 4.83
N ASN A 56 -5.83 4.40 5.90
CA ASN A 56 -6.67 3.47 6.68
C ASN A 56 -7.84 2.93 5.85
N LEU A 57 -8.46 3.80 5.04
CA LEU A 57 -9.53 3.41 4.13
C LEU A 57 -9.02 2.40 3.08
N PHE A 58 -7.82 2.59 2.54
CA PHE A 58 -7.20 1.66 1.61
C PHE A 58 -6.93 0.31 2.25
N VAL A 59 -6.34 0.28 3.44
CA VAL A 59 -6.06 -0.98 4.15
C VAL A 59 -7.33 -1.76 4.46
N ALA A 60 -8.39 -1.09 4.91
CA ALA A 60 -9.70 -1.71 5.12
C ALA A 60 -10.32 -2.22 3.80
N ALA A 61 -10.20 -1.46 2.71
CA ALA A 61 -10.65 -1.89 1.38
C ALA A 61 -9.90 -3.12 0.88
N PHE A 62 -8.58 -3.16 1.07
CA PHE A 62 -7.73 -4.29 0.68
C PHE A 62 -8.09 -5.56 1.47
N LYS A 63 -8.17 -5.47 2.80
CA LYS A 63 -8.56 -6.60 3.66
C LYS A 63 -9.92 -7.18 3.34
N SER A 64 -10.88 -6.32 3.05
CA SER A 64 -12.24 -6.73 2.67
C SER A 64 -12.33 -7.20 1.22
N LYS A 65 -11.22 -7.18 0.47
CA LYS A 65 -11.14 -7.50 -0.96
C LYS A 65 -12.13 -6.67 -1.79
N ASN A 66 -12.41 -5.44 -1.33
CA ASN A 66 -13.43 -4.60 -1.92
C ASN A 66 -12.81 -3.65 -2.95
N ARG A 67 -12.68 -4.15 -4.19
CA ARG A 67 -12.08 -3.39 -5.30
C ARG A 67 -12.82 -2.08 -5.56
N GLN A 68 -14.15 -2.06 -5.45
CA GLN A 68 -14.95 -0.85 -5.63
C GLN A 68 -14.55 0.25 -4.63
N SER A 69 -14.27 -0.12 -3.37
CA SER A 69 -13.79 0.83 -2.37
C SER A 69 -12.43 1.42 -2.74
N VAL A 70 -11.52 0.63 -3.31
CA VAL A 70 -10.24 1.15 -3.83
C VAL A 70 -10.48 2.12 -4.98
N ASP A 71 -11.34 1.78 -5.94
CA ASP A 71 -11.65 2.66 -7.07
C ASP A 71 -12.27 4.00 -6.62
N ILE A 72 -13.11 3.98 -5.58
CA ILE A 72 -13.65 5.20 -4.94
C ILE A 72 -12.53 6.04 -4.33
N ILE A 73 -11.58 5.42 -3.61
CA ILE A 73 -10.43 6.13 -3.03
C ILE A 73 -9.61 6.78 -4.15
N VAL A 74 -9.29 6.04 -5.22
CA VAL A 74 -8.54 6.53 -6.38
C VAL A 74 -9.21 7.76 -7.01
N LYS A 75 -10.53 7.69 -7.23
CA LYS A 75 -11.31 8.79 -7.82
C LYS A 75 -11.24 10.07 -7.00
N ASN A 76 -11.17 9.97 -5.68
CA ASN A 76 -11.20 11.11 -4.75
C ASN A 76 -9.81 11.55 -4.27
N LEU A 77 -8.74 10.84 -4.65
CA LEU A 77 -7.38 11.18 -4.27
C LEU A 77 -6.89 12.40 -5.06
N LYS A 78 -6.51 13.46 -4.34
CA LYS A 78 -6.02 14.71 -4.95
C LYS A 78 -4.50 14.74 -5.10
N ASP A 79 -3.80 14.26 -4.08
CA ASP A 79 -2.34 14.17 -4.06
C ASP A 79 -1.86 12.91 -3.35
N ALA A 80 -0.56 12.63 -3.48
CA ALA A 80 0.07 11.47 -2.85
C ALA A 80 0.60 11.74 -1.42
N LYS A 81 0.34 12.92 -0.83
CA LYS A 81 0.94 13.31 0.47
C LYS A 81 0.47 12.43 1.62
N THR A 82 -0.76 11.92 1.52
CA THR A 82 -1.33 10.98 2.51
C THR A 82 -0.71 9.60 2.43
N PHE A 83 -0.02 9.27 1.33
CA PHE A 83 0.74 8.04 1.13
C PHE A 83 2.25 8.37 1.02
N PRO A 84 2.92 8.76 2.13
CA PRO A 84 4.33 9.14 2.09
C PRO A 84 5.21 7.92 1.81
N LEU A 85 5.53 7.67 0.53
CA LEU A 85 6.16 6.43 0.06
C LEU A 85 7.39 6.00 0.89
N GLY A 86 8.29 6.93 1.21
CA GLY A 86 9.50 6.63 1.99
C GLY A 86 9.25 6.21 3.44
N GLN A 87 8.05 6.50 3.97
CA GLN A 87 7.64 6.22 5.35
C GLN A 87 6.69 5.03 5.46
N LEU A 88 6.12 4.53 4.35
CA LEU A 88 5.20 3.39 4.39
C LEU A 88 5.93 2.08 4.74
N GLU A 89 5.26 1.20 5.48
CA GLU A 89 5.74 -0.17 5.70
C GLU A 89 5.67 -1.02 4.41
N GLU A 90 6.52 -2.05 4.34
CA GLU A 90 6.70 -2.89 3.13
C GLU A 90 5.40 -3.55 2.67
N GLU A 91 4.60 -4.05 3.62
CA GLU A 91 3.31 -4.69 3.36
C GLU A 91 2.35 -3.73 2.65
N ILE A 92 2.25 -2.48 3.13
CA ILE A 92 1.35 -1.47 2.58
C ILE A 92 1.78 -1.09 1.15
N VAL A 93 3.08 -0.88 0.92
CA VAL A 93 3.60 -0.61 -0.43
C VAL A 93 3.30 -1.79 -1.36
N THR A 94 3.55 -3.01 -0.91
CA THR A 94 3.28 -4.23 -1.67
C THR A 94 1.79 -4.37 -2.01
N ASP A 95 0.90 -4.04 -1.07
CA ASP A 95 -0.54 -4.08 -1.29
C ASP A 95 -1.01 -3.00 -2.27
N ILE A 96 -0.45 -1.78 -2.21
CA ILE A 96 -0.74 -0.72 -3.19
C ILE A 96 -0.34 -1.17 -4.60
N LEU A 97 0.81 -1.85 -4.76
CA LEU A 97 1.27 -2.36 -6.04
C LEU A 97 0.33 -3.43 -6.65
N LYS A 98 -0.60 -4.01 -5.88
CA LYS A 98 -1.64 -4.92 -6.41
C LYS A 98 -2.77 -4.17 -7.12
N TYR A 99 -2.84 -2.84 -7.00
CA TYR A 99 -3.86 -2.00 -7.64
C TYR A 99 -3.22 -1.01 -8.63
N PRO A 100 -3.09 -1.39 -9.91
CA PRO A 100 -2.54 -0.56 -10.98
C PRO A 100 -3.11 0.88 -11.00
N ASN A 101 -4.44 1.02 -10.88
CA ASN A 101 -5.10 2.33 -10.92
C ASN A 101 -4.70 3.24 -9.74
N LEU A 102 -4.51 2.66 -8.56
CA LEU A 102 -4.08 3.43 -7.38
C LEU A 102 -2.62 3.83 -7.52
N LEU A 103 -1.76 2.90 -7.95
CA LEU A 103 -0.36 3.19 -8.23
C LEU A 103 -0.22 4.31 -9.27
N GLU A 104 -0.93 4.22 -10.40
CA GLU A 104 -0.87 5.23 -11.46
C GLU A 104 -1.27 6.60 -10.91
N LYS A 105 -2.35 6.68 -10.12
CA LYS A 105 -2.78 7.94 -9.50
C LYS A 105 -1.73 8.50 -8.54
N LEU A 106 -1.06 7.66 -7.76
CA LEU A 106 -0.01 8.08 -6.83
C LEU A 106 1.24 8.57 -7.57
N LEU A 107 1.65 7.91 -8.65
CA LEU A 107 2.77 8.33 -9.51
C LEU A 107 2.49 9.68 -10.18
N GLN A 108 1.28 9.87 -10.72
CA GLN A 108 0.85 11.16 -11.30
C GLN A 108 0.88 12.31 -10.30
N THR A 109 0.74 12.02 -9.00
CA THR A 109 0.48 13.04 -7.98
C THR A 109 1.56 13.14 -6.90
N GLY A 110 2.73 12.51 -7.10
CA GLY A 110 3.94 12.80 -6.34
C GLY A 110 4.80 11.61 -5.93
N TRP A 111 4.41 10.36 -6.18
CA TRP A 111 5.30 9.22 -5.94
C TRP A 111 6.47 9.25 -6.92
N ASN A 112 7.70 9.20 -6.38
CA ASN A 112 8.90 8.97 -7.19
C ASN A 112 9.07 7.45 -7.42
N PRO A 113 8.93 6.96 -8.66
CA PRO A 113 9.05 5.53 -8.95
C PRO A 113 10.43 4.94 -8.66
N ASN A 114 11.48 5.78 -8.66
CA ASN A 114 12.88 5.41 -8.46
C ASN A 114 13.36 5.65 -7.02
N LEU A 115 12.45 5.94 -6.08
CA LEU A 115 12.83 6.08 -4.68
C LEU A 115 13.39 4.76 -4.15
N ILE A 116 14.58 4.81 -3.54
CA ILE A 116 15.14 3.68 -2.80
C ILE A 116 14.37 3.53 -1.50
N LEU A 117 13.69 2.40 -1.36
CA LEU A 117 12.91 2.03 -0.18
C LEU A 117 13.76 1.17 0.73
N GLU A 118 13.71 1.41 2.02
CA GLU A 118 14.53 0.69 3.00
C GLU A 118 13.67 0.19 4.15
N TRP A 119 13.74 -1.12 4.44
CA TRP A 119 13.06 -1.76 5.57
C TRP A 119 13.98 -2.74 6.29
N GLU A 120 13.60 -3.16 7.50
CA GLU A 120 14.32 -4.15 8.28
C GLU A 120 14.28 -5.53 7.62
N LYS A 121 15.45 -6.12 7.34
CA LYS A 121 15.60 -7.41 6.64
C LYS A 121 14.85 -8.55 7.33
N HIS A 122 14.85 -8.58 8.67
CA HIS A 122 14.27 -9.68 9.45
C HIS A 122 12.73 -9.67 9.56
N LYS A 123 12.04 -8.61 9.10
CA LYS A 123 10.57 -8.65 8.95
C LYS A 123 10.14 -9.52 7.75
N SER A 124 11.00 -9.68 6.74
CA SER A 124 10.69 -10.38 5.48
C SER A 124 10.65 -11.91 5.57
N LEU A 125 11.20 -12.52 6.64
CA LEU A 125 11.34 -13.98 6.77
C LEU A 125 10.08 -14.70 7.31
N SER A 126 9.00 -13.98 7.59
CA SER A 126 7.76 -14.61 8.05
C SER A 126 6.70 -14.74 6.95
N GLN A 127 6.97 -15.56 5.94
CA GLN A 127 5.88 -16.11 5.12
C GLN A 127 5.23 -17.37 5.75
N ASN A 128 5.77 -17.87 6.88
CA ASN A 128 5.31 -19.09 7.53
C ASN A 128 4.88 -18.95 9.00
N SER A 129 4.92 -17.76 9.63
CA SER A 129 4.23 -17.61 10.92
C SER A 129 2.74 -17.41 10.66
N LYS A 130 1.98 -18.48 10.87
CA LYS A 130 0.55 -18.51 11.24
C LYS A 130 -0.02 -17.12 11.54
N ARG A 131 -1.09 -16.74 10.84
CA ARG A 131 -2.13 -15.76 11.24
C ARG A 131 -1.97 -15.32 12.70
N SER A 132 -1.13 -14.32 12.94
CA SER A 132 -0.93 -13.79 14.28
C SER A 132 -1.86 -12.58 14.39
N HIS A 133 -2.98 -12.77 15.08
CA HIS A 133 -3.75 -11.67 15.61
C HIS A 133 -2.83 -10.81 16.49
N ARG A 134 -2.89 -9.49 16.29
CA ARG A 134 -2.24 -8.40 17.05
C ARG A 134 -0.82 -8.01 16.62
N SER A 135 -0.78 -7.04 15.71
CA SER A 135 -0.23 -5.73 16.05
C SER A 135 -1.17 -4.68 15.44
N PRO A 136 -1.36 -3.47 16.03
CA PRO A 136 -1.97 -2.40 15.26
C PRO A 136 -1.18 -2.29 13.96
N GLU A 137 -1.85 -2.29 12.81
CA GLU A 137 -1.18 -2.17 11.52
C GLU A 137 -0.43 -0.85 11.49
N ILE A 138 0.86 -0.95 11.75
CA ILE A 138 1.77 0.16 11.67
C ILE A 138 1.81 0.50 10.17
N LEU A 139 1.15 1.59 9.80
CA LEU A 139 1.18 2.07 8.42
C LEU A 139 2.51 2.73 8.09
N ILE A 140 3.16 3.30 9.10
CA ILE A 140 4.33 4.16 9.01
C ILE A 140 5.50 3.54 9.77
N LYS A 141 6.65 3.44 9.11
CA LYS A 141 7.92 2.98 9.70
C LYS A 141 8.16 3.60 11.07
N SER A 142 8.40 2.74 12.06
CA SER A 142 8.81 3.16 13.40
C SER A 142 10.32 2.97 13.55
N ASN A 143 11.07 4.01 13.94
CA ASN A 143 12.54 3.98 14.08
C ASN A 143 12.98 3.26 15.38
N GLY A 144 12.53 2.02 15.58
CA GLY A 144 12.62 1.35 16.87
C GLY A 144 14.03 0.98 17.31
N LYS A 145 14.95 0.64 16.38
CA LYS A 145 16.34 0.24 16.70
C LYS A 145 17.27 0.50 15.51
N GLU A 146 18.27 1.37 15.67
CA GLU A 146 19.24 1.71 14.61
C GLU A 146 20.16 0.54 14.21
N PHE A 147 20.27 -0.51 15.05
CA PHE A 147 21.21 -1.62 14.88
C PHE A 147 20.65 -2.82 14.10
N ILE A 148 19.45 -2.71 13.50
CA ILE A 148 18.87 -3.81 12.71
C ILE A 148 19.36 -3.71 11.26
N GLU A 149 19.77 -4.83 10.66
CA GLU A 149 20.16 -4.88 9.24
C GLU A 149 18.97 -4.46 8.37
N LYS A 150 19.20 -3.47 7.51
CA LYS A 150 18.20 -2.96 6.58
C LYS A 150 18.47 -3.44 5.16
N GLN A 151 17.41 -3.55 4.38
CA GLN A 151 17.44 -3.98 3.00
C GLN A 151 16.78 -2.93 2.11
N GLU A 152 17.55 -2.42 1.16
CA GLU A 152 17.09 -1.45 0.15
C GLU A 152 16.25 -2.15 -0.93
N THR A 153 15.32 -1.49 -1.60
CA THR A 153 14.63 -2.02 -2.78
C THR A 153 14.00 -0.88 -3.57
N THR A 154 13.37 -1.19 -4.69
CA THR A 154 12.59 -0.24 -5.48
C THR A 154 11.20 -0.81 -5.74
N LEU A 155 10.25 0.05 -6.14
CA LEU A 155 8.91 -0.39 -6.53
C LEU A 155 8.96 -1.43 -7.65
N LEU A 156 9.88 -1.27 -8.61
CA LEU A 156 10.04 -2.20 -9.72
C LEU A 156 10.60 -3.54 -9.28
N ILE A 157 11.62 -3.56 -8.41
CA ILE A 157 12.16 -4.83 -7.90
C ILE A 157 11.07 -5.60 -7.12
N LEU A 158 10.27 -4.92 -6.29
CA LEU A 158 9.13 -5.52 -5.62
C LEU A 158 8.10 -6.10 -6.61
N ALA A 159 7.72 -5.32 -7.62
CA ALA A 159 6.76 -5.75 -8.63
C ALA A 159 7.26 -6.94 -9.47
N MET A 160 8.56 -7.01 -9.76
CA MET A 160 9.17 -8.11 -10.51
C MET A 160 9.26 -9.41 -9.72
N GLN A 161 9.43 -9.34 -8.39
CA GLN A 161 9.63 -10.51 -7.53
C GLN A 161 8.32 -11.11 -7.00
N ASN A 162 7.26 -10.31 -6.90
CA ASN A 162 6.00 -10.74 -6.27
C ASN A 162 4.94 -11.15 -7.30
N ASP A 163 4.50 -12.41 -7.26
CA ASP A 163 3.52 -12.95 -8.20
C ASP A 163 2.07 -12.49 -7.96
N PHE A 164 1.78 -11.88 -6.81
CA PHE A 164 0.48 -11.27 -6.56
C PHE A 164 0.36 -9.86 -7.14
N ILE A 165 1.49 -9.27 -7.56
CA ILE A 165 1.50 -7.98 -8.25
C ILE A 165 1.22 -8.23 -9.74
N PRO A 166 0.18 -7.61 -10.32
CA PRO A 166 -0.19 -7.85 -11.71
C PRO A 166 0.84 -7.24 -12.68
N MET A 167 0.82 -7.70 -13.93
CA MET A 167 1.73 -7.22 -14.99
C MET A 167 1.57 -5.72 -15.24
N GLU A 168 0.33 -5.26 -15.21
CA GLU A 168 -0.07 -3.89 -15.49
C GLU A 168 0.64 -2.91 -14.55
N THR A 169 0.95 -3.33 -13.32
CA THR A 169 1.76 -2.55 -12.38
C THR A 169 3.17 -2.31 -12.91
N VAL A 170 3.81 -3.32 -13.52
CA VAL A 170 5.14 -3.15 -14.14
C VAL A 170 5.06 -2.18 -15.31
N GLN A 171 4.05 -2.32 -16.16
CA GLN A 171 3.84 -1.41 -17.31
C GLN A 171 3.63 0.03 -16.86
N ILE A 172 2.84 0.26 -15.81
CA ILE A 172 2.63 1.59 -15.23
C ILE A 172 3.93 2.14 -14.66
N LEU A 173 4.69 1.37 -13.90
CA LEU A 173 5.99 1.81 -13.38
C LEU A 173 6.92 2.29 -14.52
N LEU A 174 7.01 1.51 -15.60
CA LEU A 174 7.80 1.86 -16.78
C LEU A 174 7.28 3.13 -17.48
N LYS A 175 5.96 3.23 -17.68
CA LYS A 175 5.30 4.41 -18.26
C LYS A 175 5.63 5.71 -17.52
N TYR A 176 5.74 5.66 -16.19
CA TYR A 176 6.05 6.83 -15.35
C TYR A 176 7.54 7.02 -15.06
N GLY A 177 8.43 6.38 -15.83
CA GLY A 177 9.86 6.70 -15.81
C GLY A 177 10.68 5.96 -14.75
N THR A 178 10.21 4.78 -14.32
CA THR A 178 11.06 3.87 -13.55
C THR A 178 12.30 3.49 -14.35
N ASP A 179 13.47 3.54 -13.73
CA ASP A 179 14.73 3.09 -14.32
C ASP A 179 14.85 1.56 -14.22
N PRO A 180 14.77 0.83 -15.35
CA PRO A 180 14.87 -0.62 -15.38
C PRO A 180 16.29 -1.14 -15.09
N SER A 181 17.28 -0.26 -15.00
CA SER A 181 18.67 -0.54 -14.66
C SER A 181 19.06 -0.12 -13.24
N LEU A 182 18.13 0.45 -12.46
CA LEU A 182 18.38 0.82 -11.08
C LEU A 182 18.51 -0.43 -10.20
N GLY A 183 19.76 -0.72 -9.80
CA GLY A 183 20.10 -1.82 -8.91
C GLY A 183 20.18 -1.40 -7.44
N VAL A 184 19.96 -2.35 -6.54
CA VAL A 184 20.09 -2.16 -5.09
C VAL A 184 21.05 -3.18 -4.48
N LYS A 185 21.69 -2.83 -3.37
CA LYS A 185 22.64 -3.73 -2.71
C LYS A 185 21.93 -4.91 -2.04
N ARG A 186 22.50 -6.11 -2.21
CA ARG A 186 22.07 -7.35 -1.55
C ARG A 186 23.29 -8.10 -1.04
N LYS A 187 23.07 -8.93 -0.02
CA LYS A 187 24.06 -9.86 0.49
C LYS A 187 23.52 -11.29 0.36
N SER A 188 24.27 -12.17 -0.27
CA SER A 188 24.03 -13.61 -0.30
C SER A 188 25.32 -14.32 0.04
N GLU A 189 25.27 -15.28 0.97
CA GLU A 189 26.45 -16.08 1.39
C GLU A 189 27.68 -15.22 1.77
N GLY A 190 27.44 -14.06 2.40
CA GLY A 190 28.51 -13.13 2.79
C GLY A 190 29.09 -12.27 1.67
N LYS A 191 28.67 -12.46 0.40
CA LYS A 191 29.07 -11.65 -0.74
C LYS A 191 28.02 -10.59 -1.06
N GLU A 192 28.48 -9.36 -1.23
CA GLU A 192 27.64 -8.25 -1.70
C GLU A 192 27.51 -8.29 -3.23
N TYR A 193 26.29 -8.08 -3.71
CA TYR A 193 26.00 -7.97 -5.15
C TYR A 193 24.90 -6.94 -5.40
N LEU A 194 24.79 -6.47 -6.64
CA LEU A 194 23.71 -5.59 -7.07
C LEU A 194 22.55 -6.42 -7.62
N LEU A 195 21.38 -6.27 -7.01
CA LEU A 195 20.13 -6.84 -7.50
C LEU A 195 19.44 -5.84 -8.42
N TYR A 196 19.19 -6.29 -9.66
CA TYR A 196 18.47 -5.52 -10.67
C TYR A 196 17.05 -6.07 -10.89
N PRO A 197 16.12 -5.27 -11.45
CA PRO A 197 14.80 -5.74 -11.85
C PRO A 197 14.81 -6.98 -12.75
N LEU A 198 15.78 -7.08 -13.66
CA LEU A 198 15.95 -8.19 -14.60
C LEU A 198 16.80 -9.35 -14.02
N ALA A 199 16.90 -9.50 -12.71
CA ALA A 199 17.73 -10.55 -12.12
C ALA A 199 17.24 -11.95 -12.52
N ASN A 200 18.16 -12.78 -13.01
CA ASN A 200 17.93 -14.20 -13.25
C ASN A 200 17.83 -14.91 -11.90
N ILE A 201 16.63 -15.36 -11.54
CA ILE A 201 16.49 -16.58 -10.73
C ILE A 201 16.34 -17.68 -11.78
N ASN A 202 17.19 -18.70 -11.71
CA ASN A 202 17.29 -19.84 -12.64
C ASN A 202 16.01 -20.09 -13.44
N SER A 203 16.09 -20.20 -14.77
CA SER A 203 14.93 -20.30 -15.69
C SER A 203 13.90 -21.37 -15.29
N ASN A 204 14.32 -22.43 -14.58
CA ASN A 204 13.43 -23.51 -14.14
C ASN A 204 12.65 -23.20 -12.84
N GLY A 205 12.93 -22.06 -12.19
CA GLY A 205 12.28 -21.63 -10.94
C GLY A 205 11.50 -20.32 -11.07
N ASN A 206 11.42 -19.72 -12.27
CA ASN A 206 10.55 -18.57 -12.49
C ASN A 206 9.12 -19.04 -12.72
N THR A 207 8.16 -18.33 -12.13
CA THR A 207 6.76 -18.54 -12.45
C THR A 207 6.42 -17.90 -13.80
N ILE A 208 5.38 -18.39 -14.46
CA ILE A 208 4.93 -17.91 -15.79
C ILE A 208 4.75 -16.38 -15.77
N LEU A 209 4.17 -15.83 -14.71
CA LEU A 209 3.96 -14.39 -14.58
C LEU A 209 5.29 -13.62 -14.52
N LYS A 210 6.29 -14.15 -13.82
CA LYS A 210 7.61 -13.53 -13.72
C LYS A 210 8.34 -13.51 -15.06
N GLU A 211 8.25 -14.58 -15.84
CA GLU A 211 8.81 -14.62 -17.21
C GLU A 211 8.15 -13.58 -18.12
N LEU A 212 6.82 -13.45 -18.04
CA LEU A 212 6.09 -12.41 -18.77
C LEU A 212 6.55 -11.00 -18.34
N LYS A 213 6.81 -10.78 -17.05
CA LYS A 213 7.27 -9.48 -16.52
C LYS A 213 8.67 -9.14 -17.05
N GLN A 214 9.55 -10.14 -17.08
CA GLN A 214 10.89 -9.99 -17.66
C GLN A 214 10.82 -9.68 -19.16
N LYS A 215 9.96 -10.38 -19.91
CA LYS A 215 9.74 -10.10 -21.32
C LYS A 215 9.26 -8.66 -21.54
N THR A 216 8.27 -8.21 -20.76
CA THR A 216 7.77 -6.83 -20.82
C THR A 216 8.88 -5.81 -20.58
N LEU A 217 9.76 -6.06 -19.61
CA LEU A 217 10.88 -5.19 -19.29
C LEU A 217 11.94 -5.16 -20.41
N ILE A 218 12.19 -6.30 -21.07
CA ILE A 218 13.11 -6.41 -22.22
C ILE A 218 12.55 -5.68 -23.43
N ASP A 219 11.27 -5.89 -23.73
CA ASP A 219 10.62 -5.29 -24.89
C ASP A 219 10.44 -3.78 -24.74
N TRP A 220 10.33 -3.26 -23.52
CA TRP A 220 10.29 -1.80 -23.26
C TRP A 220 11.62 -1.09 -23.54
N LYS A 221 12.75 -1.80 -23.50
CA LYS A 221 14.08 -1.23 -23.79
C LYS A 221 14.40 -1.21 -25.29
N LYS A 222 13.62 -1.89 -26.13
CA LYS A 222 13.77 -1.93 -27.58
C LYS A 222 13.09 -0.74 -28.23
#